data_AF-A0A7Y5L829-F1
#
_entry.id   AF-A0A7Y5L829-F1
#
_cell.length_a   1.000
_cell.length_b   1.000
_cell.length_c   1.000
_cell.angle_alpha   90.00
_cell.angle_beta   90.00
_cell.angle_gamma   90.00
#
_symmetry.space_group_name_H-M   'P 1'
#
loop_
_entity.id
_entity.type
_entity.pdbx_description
1 polymer ?
#
loop_
_entity_poly.entity_id
_entity_poly.type
_entity_poly.pdbx_seq_one_letter_code
_entity_poly.pdbx_strand_id
1 'polypeptide(L)'
;MSQKFAFIFPGQASQFVGMAKDLFEEHAVAREMFQQANDALGFDIQKICFDGPLEELTKTSITQPAILIHSAIVARLLQEKDILPAMAAGHSLGEYSALVAAGALSFQEALRLVKLRGELMHQAGIENPGTMAAIMGLAPEEVEALCNEVTAMLAAESRVVQAANFNSREQTVISGHVGAVEKAMALAKERGAKLAKQLVVGGAFHSPLMAGARAGLEQALAAAHFQEARCPVYTNVTAKPEQQAAVLRERLGQQLISPVRWFTTIENMIAEGAEAFYE
;
A
#
# COMPACT_ATOMS: atom_id res chain seq x y z
N MET A 1 14.31 -29.59 -1.43
CA MET A 1 13.14 -28.72 -1.22
C MET A 1 13.27 -27.57 -2.23
N SER A 2 12.19 -27.16 -2.90
CA SER A 2 12.23 -25.98 -3.77
C SER A 2 12.47 -24.72 -2.93
N GLN A 3 13.30 -23.79 -3.41
CA GLN A 3 13.55 -22.53 -2.70
C GLN A 3 12.23 -21.78 -2.45
N LYS A 4 12.07 -21.23 -1.24
CA LYS A 4 10.89 -20.44 -0.86
C LYS A 4 11.15 -18.95 -1.12
N PHE A 5 10.89 -18.53 -2.36
CA PHE A 5 10.97 -17.12 -2.74
C PHE A 5 9.76 -16.34 -2.24
N ALA A 6 10.03 -15.23 -1.57
CA ALA A 6 9.06 -14.24 -1.14
C ALA A 6 9.04 -13.09 -2.12
N PHE A 7 7.90 -12.83 -2.76
CA PHE A 7 7.72 -11.61 -3.55
C PHE A 7 7.13 -10.53 -2.66
N ILE A 8 7.80 -9.40 -2.57
CA ILE A 8 7.33 -8.22 -1.86
C ILE A 8 7.13 -7.08 -2.86
N PHE A 9 6.09 -6.29 -2.66
CA PHE A 9 5.74 -5.23 -3.60
C PHE A 9 5.70 -3.87 -2.91
N PRO A 10 6.38 -2.85 -3.45
CA PRO A 10 6.42 -1.54 -2.84
C PRO A 10 5.08 -0.81 -2.93
N GLY A 11 4.88 0.13 -2.01
CA GLY A 11 3.74 1.03 -2.00
C GLY A 11 4.03 2.36 -2.71
N GLN A 12 3.12 3.33 -2.53
CA GLN A 12 3.29 4.70 -3.01
C GLN A 12 4.58 5.33 -2.46
N ALA A 13 5.19 6.24 -3.24
CA ALA A 13 6.50 6.89 -3.06
C ALA A 13 7.69 6.18 -3.71
N SER A 14 7.49 5.01 -4.34
CA SER A 14 8.51 4.33 -5.16
C SER A 14 8.52 4.75 -6.63
N GLN A 15 7.54 5.56 -7.07
CA GLN A 15 7.42 6.01 -8.45
C GLN A 15 8.53 6.99 -8.85
N PHE A 16 8.96 6.89 -10.10
CA PHE A 16 9.92 7.81 -10.71
C PHE A 16 9.61 7.96 -12.21
N VAL A 17 9.93 9.12 -12.78
CA VAL A 17 9.79 9.34 -14.23
C VAL A 17 10.79 8.45 -14.97
N GLY A 18 10.31 7.72 -15.98
CA GLY A 18 11.05 6.71 -16.70
C GLY A 18 10.83 5.28 -16.19
N MET A 19 9.99 5.08 -15.15
CA MET A 19 9.72 3.75 -14.61
C MET A 19 9.15 2.80 -15.66
N ALA A 20 9.65 1.56 -15.69
CA ALA A 20 9.27 0.50 -16.63
C ALA A 20 9.52 0.77 -18.12
N LYS A 21 10.23 1.84 -18.49
CA LYS A 21 10.54 2.16 -19.89
C LYS A 21 11.48 1.15 -20.53
N ASP A 22 12.53 0.77 -19.81
CA ASP A 22 13.46 -0.31 -20.18
C ASP A 22 12.71 -1.63 -20.38
N LEU A 23 11.83 -1.99 -19.44
CA LEU A 23 11.01 -3.19 -19.54
C LEU A 23 10.10 -3.17 -20.78
N PHE A 24 9.51 -2.01 -21.08
CA PHE A 24 8.67 -1.80 -22.27
C PHE A 24 9.46 -1.92 -23.58
N GLU A 25 10.69 -1.42 -23.62
CA GLU A 25 11.55 -1.48 -24.80
C GLU A 25 12.02 -2.92 -25.05
N GLU A 26 12.39 -3.65 -24.00
CA GLU A 26 12.99 -4.98 -24.10
C GLU A 26 11.97 -6.13 -24.20
N HIS A 27 10.80 -6.01 -23.56
CA HIS A 27 9.89 -7.15 -23.39
C HIS A 27 8.50 -6.94 -24.03
N ALA A 28 8.07 -7.90 -24.84
CA ALA A 28 6.74 -7.88 -25.47
C ALA A 28 5.60 -7.87 -24.44
N VAL A 29 5.75 -8.64 -23.36
CA VAL A 29 4.76 -8.70 -22.28
C VAL A 29 4.54 -7.35 -21.60
N ALA A 30 5.60 -6.54 -21.44
CA ALA A 30 5.48 -5.20 -20.88
C ALA A 30 4.64 -4.29 -21.79
N ARG A 31 4.87 -4.33 -23.12
CA ARG A 31 4.07 -3.58 -24.10
C ARG A 31 2.60 -3.97 -24.07
N GLU A 32 2.32 -5.27 -24.03
CA GLU A 32 0.96 -5.79 -23.94
C GLU A 32 0.26 -5.37 -22.64
N MET A 33 0.97 -5.39 -21.51
CA MET A 33 0.42 -4.99 -20.22
C MET A 33 0.17 -3.48 -20.14
N PHE A 34 1.03 -2.64 -20.73
CA PHE A 34 0.75 -1.20 -20.84
C PHE A 34 -0.46 -0.92 -21.73
N GLN A 35 -0.64 -1.64 -22.83
CA GLN A 35 -1.84 -1.52 -23.66
C GLN A 35 -3.11 -1.89 -22.86
N GLN A 36 -3.10 -3.02 -22.17
CA GLN A 36 -4.20 -3.43 -21.29
C GLN A 36 -4.48 -2.41 -20.18
N ALA A 37 -3.43 -1.79 -19.64
CA ALA A 37 -3.56 -0.77 -18.62
C ALA A 37 -4.21 0.50 -19.17
N ASN A 38 -3.76 0.98 -20.33
CA ASN A 38 -4.36 2.13 -21.01
C ASN A 38 -5.85 1.90 -21.29
N ASP A 39 -6.21 0.71 -21.79
CA ASP A 39 -7.61 0.34 -22.06
C ASP A 39 -8.46 0.30 -20.78
N ALA A 40 -7.92 -0.26 -19.69
CA ALA A 40 -8.63 -0.37 -18.42
C ALA A 40 -8.79 0.98 -17.70
N LEU A 41 -7.81 1.87 -17.84
CA LEU A 41 -7.78 3.17 -17.15
C LEU A 41 -8.49 4.26 -17.96
N GLY A 42 -8.53 4.13 -19.29
CA GLY A 42 -9.13 5.09 -20.22
C GLY A 42 -8.23 6.29 -20.54
N PHE A 43 -6.93 6.21 -20.25
CA PHE A 43 -5.94 7.23 -20.57
C PHE A 43 -4.55 6.61 -20.73
N ASP A 44 -3.63 7.37 -21.32
CA ASP A 44 -2.26 6.92 -21.58
C ASP A 44 -1.38 7.02 -20.32
N ILE A 45 -1.45 5.99 -19.46
CA ILE A 45 -0.62 5.91 -18.25
C ILE A 45 0.86 5.69 -18.61
N GLN A 46 1.12 5.02 -19.73
CA GLN A 46 2.47 4.77 -20.24
C GLN A 46 3.24 6.08 -20.42
N LYS A 47 2.64 7.05 -21.12
CA LYS A 47 3.26 8.37 -21.34
C LYS A 47 3.58 9.08 -20.03
N ILE A 48 2.70 9.00 -19.03
CA ILE A 48 2.92 9.64 -17.72
C ILE A 48 4.07 8.94 -16.97
N CYS A 49 4.12 7.61 -16.98
CA CYS A 49 5.22 6.85 -16.38
C CYS A 49 6.57 7.18 -17.02
N PHE A 50 6.63 7.29 -18.36
CA PHE A 50 7.90 7.44 -19.08
C PHE A 50 8.40 8.87 -19.12
N ASP A 51 7.50 9.82 -19.39
CA ASP A 51 7.87 11.20 -19.72
C ASP A 51 7.47 12.21 -18.62
N GLY A 52 6.59 11.81 -17.69
CA GLY A 52 6.14 12.69 -16.60
C GLY A 52 5.20 13.81 -17.06
N PRO A 53 5.09 14.91 -16.28
CA PRO A 53 5.98 15.32 -15.18
C PRO A 53 5.79 14.52 -13.89
N LEU A 54 6.79 14.54 -13.02
CA LEU A 54 6.77 13.85 -11.71
C LEU A 54 5.58 14.29 -10.84
N GLU A 55 5.18 15.55 -10.94
CA GLU A 55 4.02 16.10 -10.23
C GLU A 55 2.73 15.36 -10.61
N GLU A 56 2.51 15.10 -11.90
CA GLU A 56 1.37 14.32 -12.39
C GLU A 56 1.46 12.87 -11.90
N LEU A 57 2.64 12.26 -12.05
CA LEU A 57 2.89 10.88 -11.64
C LEU A 57 2.72 10.67 -10.13
N THR A 58 2.86 11.73 -9.31
CA THR A 58 2.71 11.70 -7.84
C THR A 58 1.27 11.91 -7.37
N LYS A 59 0.33 12.23 -8.26
CA LYS A 59 -1.09 12.22 -7.92
C LYS A 59 -1.51 10.79 -7.56
N THR A 60 -2.11 10.59 -6.40
CA THR A 60 -2.52 9.27 -5.88
C THR A 60 -3.30 8.43 -6.89
N SER A 61 -4.19 9.04 -7.68
CA SER A 61 -4.97 8.36 -8.73
C SER A 61 -4.15 7.85 -9.92
N ILE A 62 -2.93 8.38 -10.11
CA ILE A 62 -1.99 8.01 -11.17
C ILE A 62 -0.87 7.13 -10.61
N THR A 63 -0.28 7.51 -9.47
CA THR A 63 0.81 6.78 -8.83
C THR A 63 0.43 5.33 -8.54
N GLN A 64 -0.79 5.14 -8.05
CA GLN A 64 -1.25 3.82 -7.65
C GLN A 64 -1.32 2.82 -8.82
N PRO A 65 -2.02 3.11 -9.92
CA PRO A 65 -1.98 2.23 -11.09
C PRO A 65 -0.58 2.13 -11.70
N ALA A 66 0.22 3.21 -11.74
CA ALA A 66 1.58 3.17 -12.27
C ALA A 66 2.47 2.13 -11.58
N ILE A 67 2.48 2.12 -10.24
CA ILE A 67 3.26 1.16 -9.45
C ILE A 67 2.69 -0.26 -9.61
N LEU A 68 1.37 -0.43 -9.65
CA LEU A 68 0.76 -1.74 -9.90
C LEU A 68 1.21 -2.33 -11.25
N ILE A 69 1.24 -1.51 -12.32
CA ILE A 69 1.67 -1.92 -13.67
C ILE A 69 3.12 -2.39 -13.62
N HIS A 70 4.01 -1.57 -13.07
CA HIS A 70 5.43 -1.90 -12.96
C HIS A 70 5.64 -3.21 -12.20
N SER A 71 5.07 -3.31 -10.99
CA SER A 71 5.15 -4.51 -10.15
C SER A 71 4.61 -5.76 -10.84
N ALA A 72 3.49 -5.64 -11.56
CA ALA A 72 2.90 -6.77 -12.28
C ALA A 72 3.75 -7.21 -13.48
N ILE A 73 4.38 -6.28 -14.20
CA ILE A 73 5.31 -6.60 -15.30
C ILE A 73 6.51 -7.36 -14.76
N VAL A 74 7.15 -6.87 -13.70
CA VAL A 74 8.32 -7.53 -13.09
C VAL A 74 7.94 -8.93 -12.58
N ALA A 75 6.82 -9.07 -11.86
CA ALA A 75 6.34 -10.36 -11.40
C ALA A 75 6.09 -11.33 -12.57
N ARG A 76 5.52 -10.84 -13.68
CA ARG A 76 5.25 -11.65 -14.87
C ARG A 76 6.55 -12.13 -15.54
N LEU A 77 7.55 -11.25 -15.67
CA LEU A 77 8.85 -11.59 -16.23
C LEU A 77 9.61 -12.63 -15.39
N LEU A 78 9.47 -12.59 -14.06
CA LEU A 78 10.00 -13.62 -13.17
C LEU A 78 9.27 -14.96 -13.37
N GLN A 79 7.94 -14.93 -13.48
CA GLN A 79 7.12 -16.12 -13.70
C GLN A 79 7.40 -16.79 -15.06
N GLU A 80 7.70 -16.02 -16.11
CA GLU A 80 8.12 -16.55 -17.42
C GLU A 80 9.47 -17.29 -17.39
N LYS A 81 10.25 -17.09 -16.32
CA LYS A 81 11.50 -17.80 -16.03
C LYS A 81 11.32 -18.89 -14.98
N ASP A 82 10.08 -19.32 -14.71
CA ASP A 82 9.71 -20.30 -13.68
C ASP A 82 10.11 -19.89 -12.25
N ILE A 83 10.35 -18.59 -12.00
CA ILE A 83 10.56 -18.03 -10.66
C ILE A 83 9.18 -17.65 -10.11
N LEU A 84 8.60 -18.54 -9.31
CA LEU A 84 7.27 -18.36 -8.74
C LEU A 84 7.35 -17.99 -7.25
N PRO A 85 6.46 -17.11 -6.75
CA PRO A 85 6.39 -16.82 -5.32
C PRO A 85 5.87 -18.03 -4.54
N ALA A 86 6.61 -18.43 -3.51
CA ALA A 86 6.10 -19.33 -2.47
C ALA A 86 5.26 -18.58 -1.43
N MET A 87 5.40 -17.27 -1.37
CA MET A 87 4.60 -16.34 -0.57
C MET A 87 4.69 -14.93 -1.17
N ALA A 88 3.67 -14.11 -0.93
CA ALA A 88 3.62 -12.75 -1.42
C ALA A 88 3.16 -11.76 -0.34
N ALA A 89 3.66 -10.53 -0.38
CA ALA A 89 3.17 -9.43 0.43
C ALA A 89 3.36 -8.12 -0.33
N GLY A 90 2.68 -7.07 0.07
CA GLY A 90 3.03 -5.74 -0.44
C GLY A 90 2.60 -4.64 0.50
N HIS A 91 3.27 -3.50 0.41
CA HIS A 91 3.06 -2.39 1.34
C HIS A 91 1.93 -1.49 0.85
N SER A 92 0.81 -1.47 1.57
CA SER A 92 -0.38 -0.70 1.23
C SER A 92 -0.88 -1.01 -0.19
N LEU A 93 -0.62 -0.12 -1.15
CA LEU A 93 -0.88 -0.36 -2.57
C LEU A 93 -0.28 -1.67 -3.08
N GLY A 94 0.93 -2.02 -2.63
CA GLY A 94 1.63 -3.23 -3.07
C GLY A 94 0.84 -4.52 -2.77
N GLU A 95 -0.08 -4.51 -1.80
CA GLU A 95 -0.94 -5.66 -1.52
C GLU A 95 -1.79 -6.06 -2.75
N TYR A 96 -2.20 -5.09 -3.58
CA TYR A 96 -2.87 -5.37 -4.86
C TYR A 96 -1.94 -6.07 -5.85
N SER A 97 -0.69 -5.64 -5.94
CA SER A 97 0.34 -6.32 -6.76
C SER A 97 0.61 -7.74 -6.27
N ALA A 98 0.63 -7.94 -4.95
CA ALA A 98 0.77 -9.26 -4.33
C ALA A 98 -0.39 -10.19 -4.69
N LEU A 99 -1.63 -9.67 -4.64
CA LEU A 99 -2.83 -10.41 -5.05
C LEU A 99 -2.81 -10.79 -6.53
N VAL A 100 -2.31 -9.91 -7.41
CA VAL A 100 -2.13 -10.21 -8.84
C VAL A 100 -1.07 -11.29 -9.05
N ALA A 101 0.10 -11.15 -8.42
CA ALA A 101 1.19 -12.12 -8.53
C ALA A 101 0.77 -13.52 -8.02
N ALA A 102 0.01 -13.57 -6.92
CA ALA A 102 -0.55 -14.79 -6.35
C ALA A 102 -1.76 -15.34 -7.14
N GLY A 103 -2.31 -14.58 -8.10
CA GLY A 103 -3.43 -14.98 -8.94
C GLY A 103 -4.81 -14.82 -8.30
N ALA A 104 -4.89 -14.19 -7.12
CA ALA A 104 -6.17 -13.93 -6.44
C ALA A 104 -6.98 -12.84 -7.16
N LEU A 105 -6.32 -11.91 -7.85
CA LEU A 105 -6.93 -10.91 -8.72
C LEU A 105 -6.34 -10.98 -10.11
N SER A 106 -7.15 -10.68 -11.13
CA SER A 106 -6.62 -10.40 -12.46
C SER A 106 -5.98 -9.02 -12.50
N PHE A 107 -5.02 -8.82 -13.40
CA PHE A 107 -4.36 -7.53 -13.59
C PHE A 107 -5.35 -6.40 -13.90
N GLN A 108 -6.30 -6.65 -14.81
CA GLN A 108 -7.32 -5.66 -15.19
C GLN A 108 -8.26 -5.31 -14.02
N GLU A 109 -8.64 -6.29 -13.21
CA GLU A 109 -9.50 -6.06 -12.06
C GLU A 109 -8.76 -5.26 -10.98
N ALA A 110 -7.50 -5.60 -10.73
CA ALA A 110 -6.65 -4.84 -9.82
C ALA A 110 -6.47 -3.38 -10.29
N LEU A 111 -6.29 -3.13 -11.59
CA LEU A 111 -6.18 -1.77 -12.14
C LEU A 111 -7.44 -0.94 -11.88
N ARG A 112 -8.63 -1.50 -12.12
CA ARG A 112 -9.91 -0.82 -11.86
C ARG A 112 -10.06 -0.49 -10.38
N LEU A 113 -9.79 -1.46 -9.50
CA LEU A 113 -9.88 -1.29 -8.06
C LEU A 113 -8.88 -0.24 -7.55
N VAL A 114 -7.64 -0.27 -8.04
CA VAL A 114 -6.57 0.63 -7.62
C VAL A 114 -6.81 2.06 -8.12
N LYS A 115 -7.31 2.24 -9.35
CA LYS A 115 -7.75 3.55 -9.84
C LYS A 115 -8.83 4.14 -8.93
N LEU A 116 -9.89 3.38 -8.68
CA LEU A 116 -10.99 3.80 -7.80
C LEU A 116 -10.50 4.07 -6.37
N ARG A 117 -9.62 3.22 -5.82
CA ARG A 117 -9.00 3.43 -4.51
C ARG A 117 -8.28 4.77 -4.44
N GLY A 118 -7.48 5.11 -5.44
CA GLY A 118 -6.76 6.38 -5.50
C GLY A 118 -7.69 7.59 -5.57
N GLU A 119 -8.76 7.51 -6.37
CA GLU A 119 -9.81 8.54 -6.47
C GLU A 119 -10.56 8.73 -5.15
N LEU A 120 -11.00 7.64 -4.53
CA LEU A 120 -11.71 7.65 -3.25
C LEU A 120 -10.83 8.20 -2.11
N MET A 121 -9.56 7.81 -2.05
CA MET A 121 -8.60 8.34 -1.07
C MET A 121 -8.37 9.83 -1.24
N HIS A 122 -8.27 10.30 -2.49
CA HIS A 122 -8.15 11.73 -2.78
C HIS A 122 -9.38 12.51 -2.32
N GLN A 123 -10.58 12.02 -2.66
CA GLN A 123 -11.85 12.62 -2.26
C GLN A 123 -12.00 12.66 -0.72
N ALA A 124 -11.66 11.56 -0.03
CA ALA A 124 -11.69 11.53 1.43
C ALA A 124 -10.71 12.54 2.06
N GLY A 125 -9.56 12.80 1.44
CA GLY A 125 -8.61 13.83 1.87
C GLY A 125 -9.14 15.26 1.71
N ILE A 126 -10.03 15.49 0.73
CA ILE A 126 -10.73 16.78 0.55
C ILE A 126 -11.82 16.93 1.61
N GLU A 127 -12.64 15.90 1.82
CA GLU A 127 -13.77 15.92 2.75
C GLU A 127 -13.32 15.97 4.22
N ASN A 128 -12.25 15.24 4.54
CA ASN A 128 -11.70 15.13 5.89
C ASN A 128 -10.20 15.44 5.85
N PRO A 129 -9.81 16.73 5.86
CA PRO A 129 -8.42 17.13 5.78
C PRO A 129 -7.57 16.52 6.90
N GLY A 130 -6.50 15.83 6.50
CA GLY A 130 -5.61 15.14 7.40
C GLY A 130 -4.22 14.98 6.78
N THR A 131 -3.28 14.51 7.58
CA THR A 131 -1.89 14.33 7.15
C THR A 131 -1.27 13.08 7.77
N MET A 132 -0.02 12.82 7.43
CA MET A 132 0.78 11.73 7.97
C MET A 132 2.14 12.25 8.43
N ALA A 133 2.76 11.58 9.39
CA ALA A 133 4.12 11.88 9.82
C ALA A 133 4.91 10.60 10.11
N ALA A 134 6.19 10.59 9.75
CA ALA A 134 7.12 9.55 10.15
C ALA A 134 7.70 9.89 11.53
N ILE A 135 7.63 8.93 12.45
CA ILE A 135 8.26 8.93 13.76
C ILE A 135 9.36 7.87 13.75
N MET A 136 10.60 8.28 14.03
CA MET A 136 11.75 7.37 14.10
C MET A 136 12.42 7.41 15.47
N GLY A 137 12.91 6.25 15.91
CA GLY A 137 13.68 6.09 17.15
C GLY A 137 12.85 5.79 18.40
N LEU A 138 11.55 5.54 18.25
CA LEU A 138 10.68 5.02 19.32
C LEU A 138 10.13 3.66 18.91
N ALA A 139 9.83 2.80 19.88
CA ALA A 139 9.21 1.51 19.60
C ALA A 139 7.75 1.70 19.10
N PRO A 140 7.24 0.80 18.23
CA PRO A 140 5.86 0.82 17.73
C PRO A 140 4.80 1.00 18.82
N GLU A 141 4.94 0.30 19.94
CA GLU A 141 3.99 0.33 21.05
C GLU A 141 4.00 1.69 21.77
N GLU A 142 5.15 2.35 21.86
CA GLU A 142 5.26 3.69 22.42
C GLU A 142 4.58 4.73 21.53
N VAL A 143 4.72 4.60 20.20
CA VAL A 143 4.06 5.47 19.24
C VAL A 143 2.54 5.24 19.24
N GLU A 144 2.08 3.99 19.33
CA GLU A 144 0.65 3.68 19.44
C GLU A 144 0.04 4.24 20.73
N ALA A 145 0.70 4.05 21.87
CA ALA A 145 0.28 4.62 23.15
C ALA A 145 0.23 6.16 23.09
N LEU A 146 1.22 6.79 22.46
CA LEU A 146 1.25 8.23 22.24
C LEU A 146 0.07 8.71 21.38
N CYS A 147 -0.26 8.01 20.30
CA CYS A 147 -1.40 8.34 19.45
C CYS A 147 -2.73 8.26 20.22
N ASN A 148 -2.89 7.23 21.05
CA ASN A 148 -4.08 7.06 21.90
C ASN A 148 -4.20 8.19 22.92
N GLU A 149 -3.10 8.58 23.55
CA GLU A 149 -3.05 9.71 24.48
C GLU A 149 -3.43 11.02 23.81
N VAL A 150 -2.86 11.32 22.64
CA VAL A 150 -3.18 12.55 21.90
C VAL A 150 -4.64 12.58 21.46
N THR A 151 -5.16 11.44 20.98
CA THR A 151 -6.57 11.32 20.62
C THR A 151 -7.47 11.55 21.83
N ALA A 152 -7.12 11.01 23.01
CA ALA A 152 -7.88 11.23 24.24
C ALA A 152 -7.82 12.71 24.69
N MET A 153 -6.67 13.37 24.57
CA MET A 153 -6.53 14.80 24.87
C MET A 153 -7.39 15.69 23.97
N LEU A 154 -7.69 15.23 22.74
CA LEU A 154 -8.43 16.00 21.73
C LEU A 154 -9.86 15.46 21.52
N ALA A 155 -10.37 14.66 22.46
CA ALA A 155 -11.68 14.04 22.36
C ALA A 155 -12.82 15.06 22.25
N ALA A 156 -12.69 16.22 22.91
CA ALA A 156 -13.67 17.30 22.85
C ALA A 156 -13.78 17.95 21.46
N GLU A 157 -12.71 17.90 20.65
CA GLU A 157 -12.71 18.41 19.28
C GLU A 157 -12.98 17.32 18.23
N SER A 158 -13.27 16.09 18.66
CA SER A 158 -13.43 14.92 17.76
C SER A 158 -12.23 14.70 16.83
N ARG A 159 -11.02 15.04 17.29
CA ARG A 159 -9.79 14.87 16.50
C ARG A 159 -9.06 13.60 16.91
N VAL A 160 -8.62 12.86 15.89
CA VAL A 160 -7.91 11.58 16.03
C VAL A 160 -6.56 11.60 15.36
N VAL A 161 -5.63 10.82 15.91
CA VAL A 161 -4.36 10.39 15.30
C VAL A 161 -4.12 8.93 15.69
N GLN A 162 -3.65 8.11 14.75
CA GLN A 162 -3.30 6.72 15.01
C GLN A 162 -1.99 6.33 14.32
N ALA A 163 -1.41 5.20 14.72
CA ALA A 163 -0.37 4.55 13.93
C ALA A 163 -0.97 4.05 12.61
N ALA A 164 -0.36 4.44 11.50
CA ALA A 164 -0.75 4.12 10.13
C ALA A 164 0.10 3.00 9.52
N ASN A 165 1.39 2.97 9.86
CA ASN A 165 2.32 1.96 9.34
C ASN A 165 3.34 1.60 10.42
N PHE A 166 3.55 0.31 10.64
CA PHE A 166 4.63 -0.24 11.46
C PHE A 166 5.68 -0.82 10.52
N ASN A 167 6.67 -0.01 10.13
CA ASN A 167 7.60 -0.35 9.05
C ASN A 167 8.85 -1.09 9.56
N SER A 168 9.32 -0.74 10.77
CA SER A 168 10.44 -1.40 11.42
C SER A 168 10.33 -1.29 12.94
N ARG A 169 11.31 -1.84 13.66
CA ARG A 169 11.43 -1.74 15.13
C ARG A 169 11.51 -0.32 15.67
N GLU A 170 11.87 0.65 14.83
CA GLU A 170 12.01 2.05 15.23
C GLU A 170 11.46 3.03 14.18
N GLN A 171 10.62 2.58 13.25
CA GLN A 171 10.00 3.42 12.23
C GLN A 171 8.49 3.17 12.16
N THR A 172 7.73 4.15 12.63
CA THR A 172 6.27 4.16 12.56
C THR A 172 5.80 5.40 11.82
N VAL A 173 4.81 5.25 10.96
CA VAL A 173 4.08 6.39 10.39
C VAL A 173 2.80 6.55 11.19
N ILE A 174 2.45 7.77 11.55
CA ILE A 174 1.18 8.14 12.16
C ILE A 174 0.34 8.94 11.17
N SER A 175 -0.98 8.88 11.29
CA SER A 175 -1.89 9.66 10.46
C SER A 175 -3.17 10.05 11.19
N GLY A 176 -3.78 11.16 10.76
CA GLY A 176 -4.99 11.69 11.37
C GLY A 176 -5.22 13.15 11.02
N HIS A 177 -5.97 13.84 11.88
CA HIS A 177 -6.18 15.28 11.73
C HIS A 177 -4.86 16.03 11.86
N VAL A 178 -4.66 17.07 11.05
CA VAL A 178 -3.40 17.82 10.99
C VAL A 178 -2.89 18.24 12.38
N GLY A 179 -3.73 18.92 13.17
CA GLY A 179 -3.34 19.34 14.53
C GLY A 179 -3.10 18.19 15.52
N ALA A 180 -3.74 17.03 15.32
CA ALA A 180 -3.49 15.85 16.15
C ALA A 180 -2.14 15.20 15.80
N VAL A 181 -1.80 15.13 14.50
CA VAL A 181 -0.49 14.67 14.04
C VAL A 181 0.63 15.60 14.51
N GLU A 182 0.45 16.92 14.38
CA GLU A 182 1.42 17.92 14.87
C GLU A 182 1.67 17.78 16.38
N LYS A 183 0.61 17.61 17.18
CA LYS A 183 0.74 17.40 18.63
C LYS A 183 1.45 16.09 18.96
N ALA A 184 1.13 15.00 18.26
CA ALA A 184 1.82 13.73 18.42
C ALA A 184 3.31 13.83 18.03
N MET A 185 3.64 14.55 16.96
CA MET A 185 5.04 14.80 16.58
C MET A 185 5.82 15.57 17.65
N ALA A 186 5.21 16.58 18.28
CA ALA A 186 5.85 17.35 19.35
C ALA A 186 6.15 16.46 20.56
N LEU A 187 5.14 15.73 21.05
CA LEU A 187 5.29 14.80 22.18
C LEU A 187 6.26 13.65 21.87
N ALA A 188 6.29 13.15 20.63
CA ALA A 188 7.26 12.13 20.23
C ALA A 188 8.70 12.63 20.39
N LYS A 189 8.98 13.89 20.00
CA LYS A 189 10.30 14.51 20.19
C LYS A 189 10.66 14.64 21.67
N GLU A 190 9.70 15.05 22.51
CA GLU A 190 9.90 15.12 23.97
C GLU A 190 10.22 13.75 24.58
N ARG A 191 9.67 12.66 24.00
CA ARG A 191 9.94 11.28 24.40
C ARG A 191 11.22 10.68 23.80
N GLY A 192 12.00 11.47 23.08
CA GLY A 192 13.30 11.03 22.56
C GLY A 192 13.25 10.45 21.14
N ALA A 193 12.18 10.68 20.37
CA ALA A 193 12.19 10.35 18.95
C ALA A 193 13.38 11.05 18.25
N LYS A 194 14.17 10.27 17.52
CA LYS A 194 15.29 10.76 16.70
C LYS A 194 14.79 11.68 15.58
N LEU A 195 13.62 11.36 15.02
CA LEU A 195 12.96 12.15 13.98
C LEU A 195 11.45 12.12 14.17
N ALA A 196 10.81 13.28 14.00
CA ALA A 196 9.39 13.37 13.74
C ALA A 196 9.20 14.34 12.57
N LYS A 197 8.75 13.84 11.42
CA LYS A 197 8.68 14.59 10.16
C LYS A 197 7.34 14.36 9.47
N GLN A 198 6.63 15.45 9.19
CA GLN A 198 5.41 15.41 8.38
C GLN A 198 5.74 14.98 6.96
N LEU A 199 4.90 14.10 6.41
CA LEU A 199 5.03 13.58 5.05
C LEU A 199 4.25 14.47 4.07
N VAL A 200 4.77 14.57 2.84
CA VAL A 200 4.09 15.28 1.74
C VAL A 200 3.09 14.32 1.10
N VAL A 201 1.89 14.27 1.65
CA VAL A 201 0.80 13.36 1.24
C VAL A 201 -0.54 14.10 1.18
N GLY A 202 -1.43 13.61 0.33
CA GLY A 202 -2.75 14.22 0.11
C GLY A 202 -3.83 13.85 1.12
N GLY A 203 -3.53 13.12 2.19
CA GLY A 203 -4.52 12.73 3.19
C GLY A 203 -3.97 11.90 4.34
N ALA A 204 -4.86 11.55 5.29
CA ALA A 204 -4.55 10.72 6.45
C ALA A 204 -4.80 9.24 6.17
N PHE A 205 -3.97 8.63 5.31
CA PHE A 205 -4.15 7.23 4.92
C PHE A 205 -3.99 6.27 6.11
N HIS A 206 -4.68 5.12 6.06
CA HIS A 206 -4.67 4.13 7.15
C HIS A 206 -5.15 4.72 8.48
N SER A 207 -6.24 5.50 8.44
CA SER A 207 -6.88 6.11 9.61
C SER A 207 -8.41 6.15 9.47
N PRO A 208 -9.15 6.48 10.55
CA PRO A 208 -10.59 6.62 10.50
C PRO A 208 -11.08 7.71 9.52
N LEU A 209 -10.22 8.68 9.15
CA LEU A 209 -10.58 9.72 8.18
C LEU A 209 -10.79 9.16 6.77
N MET A 210 -10.31 7.93 6.50
CA MET A 210 -10.54 7.23 5.23
C MET A 210 -11.83 6.39 5.23
N ALA A 211 -12.71 6.52 6.23
CA ALA A 211 -13.95 5.73 6.30
C ALA A 211 -14.84 5.88 5.06
N GLY A 212 -14.95 7.10 4.50
CA GLY A 212 -15.67 7.35 3.26
C GLY A 212 -15.08 6.60 2.06
N ALA A 213 -13.74 6.64 1.93
CA ALA A 213 -13.03 5.90 0.89
C ALA A 213 -13.18 4.39 1.04
N ARG A 214 -13.14 3.88 2.28
CA ARG A 214 -13.40 2.47 2.60
C ARG A 214 -14.77 2.04 2.12
N ALA A 215 -15.83 2.80 2.44
CA ALA A 215 -17.19 2.43 2.09
C ALA A 215 -17.40 2.31 0.56
N GLY A 216 -16.81 3.23 -0.22
CA GLY A 216 -16.84 3.16 -1.68
C GLY A 216 -16.03 1.97 -2.23
N LEU A 217 -14.85 1.70 -1.65
CA LEU A 217 -13.99 0.62 -2.08
C LEU A 217 -14.60 -0.76 -1.76
N GLU A 218 -15.24 -0.93 -0.60
CA GLU A 218 -15.89 -2.19 -0.20
C GLU A 218 -16.99 -2.59 -1.18
N GLN A 219 -17.73 -1.63 -1.76
CA GLN A 219 -18.73 -1.91 -2.79
C GLN A 219 -18.09 -2.47 -4.07
N ALA A 220 -16.99 -1.87 -4.52
CA ALA A 220 -16.26 -2.34 -5.70
C ALA A 220 -15.61 -3.70 -5.44
N LEU A 221 -15.04 -3.92 -4.25
CA LEU A 221 -14.46 -5.20 -3.84
C LEU A 221 -15.51 -6.31 -3.78
N ALA A 222 -16.75 -6.00 -3.36
CA ALA A 222 -17.84 -6.96 -3.34
C ALA A 222 -18.22 -7.44 -4.75
N ALA A 223 -18.13 -6.56 -5.75
CA ALA A 223 -18.39 -6.86 -7.16
C ALA A 223 -17.20 -7.51 -7.88
N ALA A 224 -15.98 -7.30 -7.37
CA ALA A 224 -14.76 -7.82 -7.98
C ALA A 224 -14.67 -9.35 -7.90
N HIS A 225 -14.12 -9.94 -8.96
CA HIS A 225 -13.89 -11.38 -9.03
C HIS A 225 -12.56 -11.75 -8.37
N PHE A 226 -12.65 -12.38 -7.20
CA PHE A 226 -11.51 -12.98 -6.51
C PHE A 226 -11.43 -14.48 -6.76
N GLN A 227 -10.20 -14.96 -6.89
CA GLN A 227 -9.85 -16.38 -6.89
C GLN A 227 -9.07 -16.74 -5.62
N GLU A 228 -9.02 -18.02 -5.31
CA GLU A 228 -8.09 -18.54 -4.30
C GLU A 228 -6.66 -18.24 -4.73
N ALA A 229 -5.84 -17.70 -3.82
CA ALA A 229 -4.46 -17.40 -4.12
C ALA A 229 -3.65 -18.70 -4.27
N ARG A 230 -2.74 -18.74 -5.25
CA ARG A 230 -1.86 -19.90 -5.50
C ARG A 230 -0.77 -20.07 -4.44
N CYS A 231 -0.48 -19.01 -3.70
CA CYS A 231 0.44 -19.00 -2.56
C CYS A 231 -0.10 -18.06 -1.48
N PRO A 232 0.39 -18.17 -0.23
CA PRO A 232 -0.04 -17.29 0.85
C PRO A 232 0.26 -15.82 0.56
N VAL A 233 -0.75 -14.97 0.72
CA VAL A 233 -0.63 -13.51 0.68
C VAL A 233 -0.71 -12.97 2.11
N TYR A 234 0.33 -12.27 2.55
CA TYR A 234 0.36 -11.66 3.88
C TYR A 234 -0.36 -10.31 3.86
N THR A 235 -1.56 -10.28 4.43
CA THR A 235 -2.41 -9.09 4.39
C THR A 235 -1.93 -8.03 5.37
N ASN A 236 -2.04 -6.75 5.00
CA ASN A 236 -1.49 -5.64 5.81
C ASN A 236 -2.16 -5.50 7.18
N VAL A 237 -3.45 -5.84 7.25
CA VAL A 237 -4.29 -5.67 8.45
C VAL A 237 -3.87 -6.62 9.57
N THR A 238 -3.59 -7.88 9.23
CA THR A 238 -3.33 -8.94 10.22
C THR A 238 -1.87 -9.40 10.23
N ALA A 239 -1.09 -9.09 9.19
CA ALA A 239 0.22 -9.67 8.91
C ALA A 239 0.21 -11.21 8.83
N LYS A 240 -0.95 -11.83 8.59
CA LYS A 240 -1.11 -13.29 8.51
C LYS A 240 -1.21 -13.76 7.07
N PRO A 241 -0.73 -14.99 6.77
CA PRO A 241 -0.88 -15.61 5.47
C PRO A 241 -2.35 -15.96 5.21
N GLU A 242 -2.88 -15.49 4.09
CA GLU A 242 -4.24 -15.80 3.64
C GLU A 242 -4.20 -16.29 2.18
N GLN A 243 -5.06 -17.26 1.85
CA GLN A 243 -5.26 -17.72 0.46
C GLN A 243 -6.73 -17.68 0.02
N GLN A 244 -7.65 -17.68 0.99
CA GLN A 244 -9.08 -17.73 0.71
C GLN A 244 -9.58 -16.43 0.09
N ALA A 245 -10.21 -16.54 -1.07
CA ALA A 245 -10.73 -15.41 -1.85
C ALA A 245 -11.60 -14.48 -0.98
N ALA A 246 -12.48 -15.08 -0.17
CA ALA A 246 -13.36 -14.34 0.73
C ALA A 246 -12.61 -13.56 1.80
N VAL A 247 -11.58 -14.16 2.41
CA VAL A 247 -10.78 -13.53 3.47
C VAL A 247 -9.90 -12.43 2.89
N LEU A 248 -9.25 -12.66 1.74
CA LEU A 248 -8.43 -11.67 1.04
C LEU A 248 -9.25 -10.41 0.71
N ARG A 249 -10.46 -10.60 0.16
CA ARG A 249 -11.38 -9.50 -0.13
C ARG A 249 -11.79 -8.74 1.14
N GLU A 250 -12.12 -9.45 2.22
CA GLU A 250 -12.49 -8.84 3.50
C GLU A 250 -11.35 -7.99 4.07
N ARG A 251 -10.12 -8.52 4.08
CA ARG A 251 -8.93 -7.84 4.60
C ARG A 251 -8.59 -6.61 3.76
N LEU A 252 -8.71 -6.69 2.43
CA LEU A 252 -8.47 -5.57 1.54
C LEU A 252 -9.46 -4.42 1.76
N GLY A 253 -10.72 -4.74 2.08
CA GLY A 253 -11.74 -3.73 2.46
C GLY A 253 -11.41 -3.00 3.77
N GLN A 254 -10.80 -3.70 4.73
CA GLN A 254 -10.39 -3.13 6.02
C GLN A 254 -9.10 -2.28 5.91
N GLN A 255 -8.30 -2.48 4.86
CA GLN A 255 -6.94 -1.96 4.71
C GLN A 255 -6.84 -0.43 4.84
N LEU A 256 -7.78 0.32 4.25
CA LEU A 256 -7.70 1.78 4.16
C LEU A 256 -7.79 2.52 5.49
N ILE A 257 -8.35 1.87 6.53
CA ILE A 257 -8.51 2.46 7.86
C ILE A 257 -7.67 1.73 8.93
N SER A 258 -6.99 0.66 8.55
CA SER A 258 -6.22 -0.19 9.45
C SER A 258 -4.73 0.07 9.27
N PRO A 259 -3.91 -0.06 10.33
CA PRO A 259 -2.47 0.07 10.21
C PRO A 259 -1.87 -1.00 9.28
N VAL A 260 -0.87 -0.62 8.49
CA VAL A 260 -0.03 -1.57 7.73
C VAL A 260 1.01 -2.17 8.66
N ARG A 261 0.91 -3.46 8.96
CA ARG A 261 1.80 -4.20 9.86
C ARG A 261 3.03 -4.76 9.14
N TRP A 262 3.76 -3.93 8.40
CA TRP A 262 4.83 -4.36 7.49
C TRP A 262 5.95 -5.12 8.20
N PHE A 263 6.43 -4.61 9.34
CA PHE A 263 7.49 -5.26 10.11
C PHE A 263 7.09 -6.68 10.53
N THR A 264 5.89 -6.84 11.09
CA THR A 264 5.33 -8.15 11.47
C THR A 264 5.12 -9.05 10.26
N THR A 265 4.71 -8.50 9.10
CA THR A 265 4.59 -9.28 7.86
C THR A 265 5.93 -9.90 7.47
N ILE A 266 7.01 -9.12 7.46
CA ILE A 266 8.35 -9.62 7.13
C ILE A 266 8.82 -10.66 8.16
N GLU A 267 8.63 -10.41 9.46
CA GLU A 267 8.98 -11.39 10.52
C GLU A 267 8.22 -12.72 10.34
N ASN A 268 6.92 -12.67 10.03
CA ASN A 268 6.12 -13.87 9.81
C ASN A 268 6.54 -14.61 8.52
N MET A 269 6.87 -13.90 7.45
CA MET A 269 7.39 -14.52 6.22
C MET A 269 8.71 -15.26 6.47
N ILE A 270 9.61 -14.67 7.26
CA ILE A 270 10.87 -15.33 7.69
C ILE A 270 10.56 -16.56 8.54
N ALA A 271 9.64 -16.46 9.50
CA ALA A 271 9.24 -17.57 10.36
C ALA A 271 8.64 -18.75 9.58
N GLU A 272 7.92 -18.46 8.49
CA GLU A 272 7.35 -19.47 7.58
C GLU A 272 8.36 -19.98 6.52
N GLY A 273 9.62 -19.53 6.62
CA GLY A 273 10.76 -20.07 5.88
C GLY A 273 11.04 -19.36 4.56
N ALA A 274 10.76 -18.06 4.43
CA ALA A 274 11.28 -17.26 3.31
C ALA A 274 12.82 -17.33 3.28
N GLU A 275 13.38 -17.74 2.15
CA GLU A 275 14.84 -17.86 1.95
C GLU A 275 15.43 -16.66 1.23
N ALA A 276 14.64 -16.02 0.35
CA ALA A 276 15.02 -14.82 -0.38
C ALA A 276 13.80 -13.95 -0.64
N PHE A 277 14.00 -12.64 -0.56
CA PHE A 277 12.99 -11.62 -0.86
C PHE A 277 13.32 -10.95 -2.20
N TYR A 278 12.32 -10.86 -3.07
CA TYR A 278 12.38 -10.12 -4.34
C TYR A 278 11.43 -8.93 -4.23
N GLU A 279 11.96 -7.73 -4.34
CA GLU A 279 11.22 -6.46 -4.40
C GLU A 279 11.25 -5.88 -5.82
#